data_AF-A0A2R3ILW1-F1
#
_entry.id   AF-A0A2R3ILW1-F1
#
_cell.length_a   1.000
_cell.length_b   1.000
_cell.length_c   1.000
_cell.angle_alpha   90.00
_cell.angle_beta   90.00
_cell.angle_gamma   90.00
#
_symmetry.space_group_name_H-M   'P 1'
#
loop_
_entity.id
_entity.type
_entity.pdbx_description
1 polymer ?
#
loop_
_entity_poly.entity_id
_entity_poly.type
_entity_poly.pdbx_seq_one_letter_code
_entity_poly.pdbx_strand_id
1 'polypeptide(L)'
;MKQNWAERLRARMHHQAESLGNLLVEAFHYLALFAIGATVFWAAGAAFLGMLDKGHASIDDILLLFIYLELGAMVGIYFKTNHMPVRFLIYVAMTALTRLMIADIQHNHTPDDGIILVSVALLLLALAILVVRYASARFPSAKAEGAAPRRVVSEDPEGES
;
A
#
# COMPACT_ATOMS: atom_id res chain seq x y z
N MET A 1 -50.61 -5.85 10.60
CA MET A 1 -49.74 -6.98 10.18
C MET A 1 -48.96 -6.76 8.85
N LYS A 2 -48.68 -5.53 8.38
CA LYS A 2 -47.95 -5.32 7.09
C LYS A 2 -46.49 -4.81 7.23
N GLN A 3 -46.01 -4.50 8.44
CA GLN A 3 -44.66 -3.93 8.64
C GLN A 3 -43.52 -4.97 8.51
N ASN A 4 -43.77 -6.24 8.86
CA ASN A 4 -42.71 -7.26 8.98
C ASN A 4 -42.13 -7.76 7.63
N TRP A 5 -42.73 -7.47 6.47
CA TRP A 5 -42.22 -7.93 5.16
C TRP A 5 -41.22 -6.94 4.54
N ALA A 6 -41.51 -5.64 4.64
CA ALA A 6 -40.64 -4.59 4.13
C ALA A 6 -39.31 -4.50 4.91
N GLU A 7 -39.34 -4.71 6.23
CA GLU A 7 -38.14 -4.75 7.06
C GLU A 7 -37.24 -5.95 6.73
N ARG A 8 -37.83 -7.12 6.45
CA ARG A 8 -37.09 -8.32 6.04
C ARG A 8 -36.46 -8.19 4.65
N LEU A 9 -37.09 -7.45 3.74
CA LEU A 9 -36.52 -7.13 2.42
C LEU A 9 -35.37 -6.13 2.53
N ARG A 10 -35.52 -5.07 3.33
CA ARG A 10 -34.45 -4.09 3.57
C ARG A 10 -33.22 -4.73 4.22
N ALA A 11 -33.41 -5.59 5.23
CA ALA A 11 -32.33 -6.30 5.89
C ALA A 11 -31.56 -7.26 4.94
N ARG A 12 -32.28 -7.98 4.06
CA ARG A 12 -31.65 -8.84 3.04
C ARG A 12 -30.94 -8.03 1.95
N MET A 13 -31.51 -6.90 1.53
CA MET A 13 -30.87 -6.04 0.54
C MET A 13 -29.60 -5.36 1.07
N HIS A 14 -29.57 -4.91 2.32
CA HIS A 14 -28.36 -4.34 2.92
C HIS A 14 -27.21 -5.35 2.97
N HIS A 15 -27.47 -6.56 3.46
CA HIS A 15 -26.42 -7.59 3.53
C HIS A 15 -25.90 -8.02 2.15
N GLN A 16 -26.77 -8.06 1.13
CA GLN A 16 -26.32 -8.35 -0.23
C GLN A 16 -25.58 -7.18 -0.88
N ALA A 17 -26.02 -5.94 -0.66
CA ALA A 17 -25.35 -4.76 -1.19
C ALA A 17 -23.96 -4.57 -0.57
N GLU A 18 -23.81 -4.77 0.74
CA GLU A 18 -22.52 -4.72 1.43
C GLU A 18 -21.56 -5.82 0.93
N SER A 19 -22.06 -7.06 0.82
CA SER A 19 -21.28 -8.19 0.29
C SER A 19 -20.82 -7.96 -1.14
N LEU A 20 -21.72 -7.49 -2.02
CA LEU A 20 -21.40 -7.24 -3.42
C LEU A 20 -20.44 -6.05 -3.57
N GLY A 21 -20.64 -4.99 -2.79
CA GLY A 21 -19.77 -3.83 -2.75
C GLY A 21 -18.35 -4.19 -2.33
N ASN A 22 -18.21 -4.98 -1.26
CA ASN A 22 -16.90 -5.44 -0.79
C ASN A 22 -16.18 -6.30 -1.85
N LEU A 23 -16.91 -7.23 -2.48
CA LEU A 23 -16.36 -8.07 -3.55
C LEU A 23 -15.88 -7.25 -4.76
N LEU A 24 -16.66 -6.26 -5.19
CA LEU A 24 -16.30 -5.40 -6.32
C LEU A 24 -15.09 -4.52 -6.02
N VAL A 25 -15.02 -3.95 -4.81
CA VAL A 25 -13.86 -3.14 -4.38
C VAL A 25 -12.61 -4.01 -4.32
N GLU A 26 -12.71 -5.21 -3.77
CA GLU A 26 -11.60 -6.17 -3.69
C GLU A 26 -11.15 -6.64 -5.08
N ALA A 27 -12.08 -6.98 -5.97
CA ALA A 27 -11.78 -7.36 -7.35
C ALA A 27 -11.12 -6.21 -8.15
N PHE A 28 -11.65 -5.00 -8.03
CA PHE A 28 -11.05 -3.80 -8.64
C PHE A 28 -9.62 -3.59 -8.13
N HIS A 29 -9.41 -3.76 -6.83
CA HIS A 29 -8.12 -3.60 -6.20
C HIS A 29 -7.07 -4.56 -6.76
N TYR A 30 -7.40 -5.86 -6.85
CA TYR A 30 -6.50 -6.86 -7.43
C TYR A 30 -6.23 -6.62 -8.92
N LEU A 31 -7.25 -6.20 -9.67
CA LEU A 31 -7.09 -5.89 -11.09
C LEU A 31 -6.15 -4.70 -11.31
N ALA A 32 -6.32 -3.63 -10.53
CA ALA A 32 -5.43 -2.46 -10.57
C ALA A 32 -3.98 -2.85 -10.24
N LEU A 33 -3.79 -3.65 -9.20
CA LEU A 33 -2.48 -4.14 -8.80
C LEU A 33 -1.84 -5.03 -9.88
N PHE A 34 -2.61 -5.92 -10.50
CA PHE A 34 -2.15 -6.73 -11.60
C PHE A 34 -1.69 -5.87 -12.77
N ALA A 35 -2.46 -4.85 -13.14
CA ALA A 35 -2.11 -3.91 -14.20
C ALA A 35 -0.80 -3.15 -13.90
N ILE A 36 -0.61 -2.69 -12.66
CA ILE A 36 0.64 -2.04 -12.23
C ILE A 36 1.81 -3.01 -12.33
N GLY A 37 1.67 -4.23 -11.78
CA GLY A 37 2.73 -5.24 -11.84
C GLY A 37 3.12 -5.63 -13.27
N ALA A 38 2.14 -5.83 -14.15
CA ALA A 38 2.37 -6.10 -15.56
C ALA A 38 3.08 -4.93 -16.26
N THR A 39 2.72 -3.69 -15.94
CA THR A 39 3.36 -2.49 -16.48
C THR A 39 4.83 -2.40 -16.04
N VAL A 40 5.12 -2.65 -14.77
CA VAL A 40 6.49 -2.67 -14.24
C VAL A 40 7.32 -3.75 -14.92
N PHE A 41 6.77 -4.96 -15.08
CA PHE A 41 7.45 -6.06 -15.76
C PHE A 41 7.73 -5.73 -17.24
N TRP A 42 6.74 -5.19 -17.95
CA TRP A 42 6.91 -4.74 -19.33
C TRP A 42 7.98 -3.65 -19.46
N ALA A 43 7.94 -2.63 -18.60
CA ALA A 43 8.90 -1.53 -18.61
C ALA A 43 10.33 -2.03 -18.32
N ALA A 44 10.50 -2.94 -17.37
CA ALA A 44 11.79 -3.56 -17.07
C ALA A 44 12.33 -4.34 -18.27
N GLY A 45 11.48 -5.14 -18.92
CA GLY A 45 11.84 -5.88 -20.13
C GLY A 45 12.25 -4.95 -21.27
N ALA A 46 11.47 -3.91 -21.54
CA ALA A 46 11.76 -2.92 -22.57
C ALA A 46 13.08 -2.17 -22.30
N ALA A 47 13.32 -1.74 -21.06
CA ALA A 47 14.57 -1.09 -20.68
C ALA A 47 15.77 -2.04 -20.85
N PHE A 48 15.62 -3.31 -20.47
CA PHE A 48 16.65 -4.34 -20.65
C PHE A 48 16.98 -4.59 -22.11
N LEU A 49 15.97 -4.75 -22.97
CA LEU A 49 16.18 -4.88 -24.41
C LEU A 49 16.88 -3.64 -24.98
N GLY A 50 16.50 -2.44 -24.57
CA GLY A 50 17.16 -1.21 -24.99
C GLY A 50 18.65 -1.14 -24.61
N MET A 51 19.07 -1.74 -23.50
CA MET A 51 20.50 -1.86 -23.16
C MET A 51 21.23 -2.86 -24.05
N LEU A 52 20.59 -3.98 -24.37
CA LEU A 52 21.17 -4.97 -25.29
C LEU A 52 21.41 -4.36 -26.67
N ASP A 53 20.46 -3.57 -27.16
CA ASP A 53 20.56 -2.87 -28.44
C ASP A 53 21.69 -1.83 -28.46
N LYS A 54 21.95 -1.17 -27.32
CA LYS A 54 23.09 -0.24 -27.15
C LYS A 54 24.45 -0.96 -27.10
N GLY A 55 24.48 -2.26 -26.81
CA GLY A 55 25.70 -3.05 -26.67
C GLY A 55 26.49 -2.81 -25.38
N HIS A 56 26.00 -1.95 -24.48
CA HIS A 56 26.55 -1.74 -23.14
C HIS A 56 25.46 -1.24 -22.18
N ALA A 57 25.68 -1.45 -20.88
CA ALA A 57 24.81 -0.93 -19.81
C ALA A 57 25.59 0.07 -18.95
N SER A 58 25.01 1.25 -18.72
CA SER A 58 25.56 2.23 -17.79
C SER A 58 25.11 1.94 -16.35
N ILE A 59 25.72 2.62 -15.37
CA ILE A 59 25.27 2.54 -13.97
C ILE A 59 23.81 2.96 -13.87
N ASP A 60 23.41 4.03 -14.55
CA ASP A 60 22.03 4.53 -14.53
C ASP A 60 21.03 3.49 -15.05
N ASP A 61 21.37 2.78 -16.13
CA ASP A 61 20.49 1.74 -16.66
C ASP A 61 20.32 0.57 -15.66
N ILE A 62 21.40 0.19 -14.96
CA ILE A 62 21.36 -0.84 -13.91
C ILE A 62 20.53 -0.35 -12.71
N LEU A 63 20.73 0.89 -12.26
CA LEU A 63 19.97 1.50 -11.17
C LEU A 63 18.47 1.57 -11.51
N LEU A 64 18.14 1.87 -12.76
CA LEU A 64 16.77 1.89 -13.27
C LEU A 64 16.12 0.49 -13.20
N LEU A 65 16.84 -0.56 -13.61
CA LEU A 65 16.35 -1.94 -13.44
C LEU A 65 16.12 -2.31 -11.98
N PHE A 66 16.97 -1.85 -11.07
CA PHE A 66 16.77 -2.07 -9.64
C PHE A 66 15.50 -1.38 -9.13
N ILE A 67 15.17 -0.18 -9.61
CA ILE A 67 13.91 0.50 -9.27
C ILE A 67 12.72 -0.33 -9.76
N TYR A 68 12.76 -0.85 -10.99
CA TYR A 68 11.68 -1.72 -11.49
C TYR A 68 11.56 -3.02 -10.72
N LEU A 69 12.68 -3.68 -10.39
CA LEU A 69 12.67 -4.90 -9.59
C LEU A 69 12.11 -4.64 -8.19
N GLU A 70 12.47 -3.51 -7.58
CA GLU A 70 11.97 -3.14 -6.26
C GLU A 70 10.47 -2.85 -6.27
N LEU A 71 9.99 -2.06 -7.23
CA LEU A 71 8.56 -1.81 -7.43
C LEU A 71 7.80 -3.12 -7.68
N GLY A 72 8.34 -4.00 -8.52
CA GLY A 72 7.78 -5.31 -8.80
C GLY A 72 7.70 -6.21 -7.57
N ALA A 73 8.76 -6.21 -6.74
CA ALA A 73 8.78 -6.95 -5.48
C ALA A 73 7.73 -6.42 -4.49
N MET A 74 7.53 -5.11 -4.41
CA MET A 74 6.48 -4.53 -3.56
C MET A 74 5.08 -4.90 -4.04
N VAL A 75 4.82 -4.87 -5.36
CA VAL A 75 3.57 -5.36 -5.94
C VAL A 75 3.36 -6.85 -5.64
N GLY A 76 4.41 -7.67 -5.73
CA GLY A 76 4.35 -9.09 -5.39
C GLY A 76 4.06 -9.35 -3.90
N ILE A 77 4.70 -8.61 -3.00
CA ILE A 77 4.43 -8.68 -1.55
C ILE A 77 3.00 -8.24 -1.26
N TYR A 78 2.50 -7.22 -1.96
CA TYR A 78 1.13 -6.78 -1.85
C TYR A 78 0.16 -7.93 -2.15
N PHE A 79 0.34 -8.59 -3.30
CA PHE A 79 -0.49 -9.74 -3.71
C PHE A 79 -0.54 -10.84 -2.63
N LYS A 80 0.57 -11.04 -1.89
CA LYS A 80 0.63 -12.01 -0.80
C LYS A 80 -0.02 -11.55 0.52
N THR A 81 -0.14 -10.25 0.75
CA THR A 81 -0.47 -9.71 2.10
C THR A 81 -1.77 -8.90 2.17
N ASN A 82 -2.40 -8.57 1.03
CA ASN A 82 -3.71 -7.90 0.93
C ASN A 82 -3.88 -6.59 1.72
N HIS A 83 -2.78 -5.97 2.12
CA HIS A 83 -2.81 -4.73 2.87
C HIS A 83 -2.00 -3.69 2.10
N MET A 84 -2.54 -2.48 1.92
CA MET A 84 -1.78 -1.30 1.45
C MET A 84 -1.29 -0.53 2.67
N PRO A 85 -0.20 -0.95 3.35
CA PRO A 85 0.39 -0.10 4.34
C PRO A 85 1.04 1.06 3.59
N VAL A 86 0.66 2.28 3.98
CA VAL A 86 1.32 3.55 3.62
C VAL A 86 2.86 3.45 3.76
N ARG A 87 3.35 2.53 4.60
CA ARG A 87 4.77 2.16 4.74
C ARG A 87 5.44 1.78 3.42
N PHE A 88 4.77 1.06 2.52
CA PHE A 88 5.37 0.69 1.23
C PHE A 88 5.66 1.92 0.36
N LEU A 89 4.76 2.92 0.32
CA LEU A 89 5.01 4.15 -0.44
C LEU A 89 6.25 4.90 0.06
N ILE A 90 6.45 4.95 1.38
CA ILE A 90 7.61 5.65 1.97
C ILE A 90 8.90 4.87 1.67
N TYR A 91 8.86 3.53 1.66
CA TYR A 91 10.01 2.73 1.24
C TYR A 91 10.39 3.00 -0.22
N VAL A 92 9.41 3.03 -1.14
CA VAL A 92 9.64 3.38 -2.55
C VAL A 92 10.28 4.76 -2.68
N ALA A 93 9.79 5.74 -1.92
CA ALA A 93 10.34 7.09 -1.97
C ALA A 93 11.80 7.13 -1.49
N MET A 94 12.12 6.42 -0.40
CA MET A 94 13.49 6.35 0.12
C MET A 94 14.44 5.69 -0.87
N THR A 95 14.05 4.57 -1.46
CA THR A 95 14.92 3.84 -2.38
C THR A 95 15.06 4.54 -3.72
N ALA A 96 14.01 5.15 -4.24
CA ALA A 96 14.10 6.02 -5.42
C ALA A 96 15.04 7.21 -5.18
N LEU A 97 14.92 7.91 -4.05
CA LEU A 97 15.82 9.03 -3.70
C LEU A 97 17.26 8.57 -3.52
N THR A 98 17.48 7.42 -2.87
CA THR A 98 18.83 6.87 -2.67
C THR A 98 19.45 6.48 -4.01
N ARG A 99 18.67 5.89 -4.92
CA ARG A 99 19.13 5.55 -6.27
C ARG A 99 19.47 6.78 -7.10
N LEU A 100 18.65 7.83 -7.04
CA LEU A 100 18.94 9.11 -7.68
C LEU A 100 20.26 9.70 -7.16
N MET A 101 20.49 9.66 -5.85
CA MET A 101 21.73 10.14 -5.24
C MET A 101 22.96 9.35 -5.72
N ILE A 102 22.87 8.02 -5.79
CA ILE A 102 23.98 7.18 -6.27
C ILE A 102 24.28 7.47 -7.75
N ALA A 103 23.25 7.63 -8.59
CA ALA A 103 23.40 7.98 -10.00
C ALA A 103 24.10 9.33 -10.18
N ASP A 104 23.69 10.33 -9.40
CA ASP A 104 24.24 11.70 -9.44
C ASP A 104 25.70 11.75 -8.98
N ILE A 105 26.04 11.08 -7.88
CA ILE A 105 27.42 10.97 -7.38
C ILE A 105 28.36 10.32 -8.40
N GLN A 106 27.88 9.33 -9.17
CA GLN A 106 28.69 8.64 -10.17
C GLN A 106 28.95 9.49 -11.42
N HIS A 107 28.02 10.39 -11.78
CA HIS A 107 28.19 11.28 -12.94
C HIS A 107 28.99 12.54 -12.59
N ASN A 108 28.73 13.14 -11.43
CA ASN A 108 29.33 14.38 -10.99
C ASN A 108 30.48 14.09 -9.99
N HIS A 109 31.67 13.81 -10.51
CA HIS A 109 32.88 13.55 -9.70
C HIS A 109 33.39 14.78 -8.93
N THR A 110 32.76 15.95 -9.06
CA THR A 110 33.05 17.14 -8.27
C THR A 110 32.08 17.23 -7.10
N PRO A 111 32.54 17.39 -5.85
CA PRO A 111 31.66 17.60 -4.71
C PRO A 111 30.88 18.91 -4.90
N ASP A 112 29.67 18.77 -5.41
CA ASP A 112 28.69 19.85 -5.57
C ASP A 112 27.81 19.93 -4.31
N ASP A 113 27.33 21.13 -3.99
CA ASP A 113 26.46 21.38 -2.83
C ASP A 113 25.16 20.55 -2.90
N GLY A 114 24.78 20.09 -4.09
CA GLY A 114 23.64 19.20 -4.33
C GLY A 114 23.71 17.86 -3.55
N ILE A 115 24.88 17.25 -3.40
CA ILE A 115 25.03 15.97 -2.69
C ILE A 115 24.68 16.13 -1.20
N ILE A 116 25.03 17.26 -0.60
CA ILE A 116 24.69 17.58 0.79
C ILE A 116 23.18 17.76 0.93
N LEU A 117 22.54 18.46 -0.01
CA LEU A 117 21.10 18.68 0.01
C LEU A 117 20.31 17.36 -0.12
N VAL A 118 20.73 16.47 -1.02
CA VAL A 118 20.10 15.15 -1.18
C VAL A 118 20.32 14.28 0.06
N SER A 119 21.51 14.34 0.67
CA SER A 119 21.80 13.64 1.94
C SER A 119 20.91 14.12 3.09
N VAL A 120 20.69 15.42 3.20
CA VAL A 120 19.76 16.00 4.20
C VAL A 120 18.32 15.60 3.89
N ALA A 121 17.90 15.59 2.62
CA ALA A 121 16.57 15.12 2.24
C ALA A 121 16.33 13.64 2.62
N LEU A 122 17.33 12.77 2.41
CA LEU A 122 17.29 11.38 2.85
C LEU A 122 17.21 11.25 4.38
N LEU A 123 17.98 12.06 5.13
CA LEU A 123 17.92 12.11 6.58
C LEU A 123 16.51 12.50 7.06
N LEU A 124 15.90 13.52 6.44
CA LEU A 124 14.54 13.96 6.76
C LEU A 124 13.50 12.88 6.45
N LEU A 125 13.62 12.16 5.33
CA LEU A 125 12.74 11.02 5.02
C LEU A 125 12.90 9.88 6.04
N ALA A 126 14.14 9.58 6.44
CA ALA A 126 14.43 8.58 7.45
C ALA A 126 13.84 8.95 8.83
N LEU A 127 13.87 10.24 9.19
CA LEU A 127 13.20 10.74 10.39
C LEU A 127 11.68 10.68 10.26
N ALA A 128 11.11 11.03 9.11
CA ALA A 128 9.68 10.94 8.87
C ALA A 128 9.17 9.49 9.03
N ILE A 129 9.87 8.50 8.49
CA ILE A 129 9.46 7.11 8.65
C ILE A 129 9.64 6.61 10.09
N LEU A 130 10.66 7.09 10.80
CA LEU A 130 10.83 6.81 12.23
C LEU A 130 9.63 7.33 13.03
N VAL A 131 9.18 8.56 12.75
CA VAL A 131 7.98 9.15 13.39
C VAL A 131 6.73 8.35 13.06
N VAL A 132 6.50 8.01 11.78
CA VAL A 132 5.33 7.20 11.37
C VAL A 132 5.35 5.83 12.05
N ARG A 133 6.51 5.18 12.13
CA ARG A 133 6.68 3.88 12.79
C ARG A 133 6.43 3.99 14.29
N TYR A 134 6.96 5.02 14.94
CA TYR A 134 6.77 5.25 16.36
C TYR A 134 5.31 5.56 16.69
N ALA A 135 4.66 6.45 15.93
CA ALA A 135 3.25 6.78 16.08
C ALA A 135 2.35 5.55 15.89
N SER A 136 2.59 4.76 14.85
CA SER A 136 1.83 3.53 14.60
C SER A 136 2.02 2.46 15.68
N ALA A 137 3.19 2.39 16.33
CA ALA A 137 3.44 1.46 17.43
C ALA A 137 2.85 1.95 18.77
N ARG A 138 2.83 3.28 19.00
CA ARG A 138 2.35 3.90 20.24
C ARG A 138 0.84 4.11 20.25
N PHE A 139 0.24 4.38 19.09
CA PHE A 139 -1.20 4.53 18.88
C PHE A 139 -1.67 3.56 17.78
N PRO A 140 -1.71 2.24 18.04
CA PRO A 140 -2.48 1.35 17.20
C PRO A 140 -3.92 1.88 17.23
N SER A 141 -4.54 2.15 16.08
CA SER A 141 -5.96 2.54 16.03
C SER A 141 -6.74 1.58 16.92
N ALA A 142 -7.20 2.09 18.06
CA ALA A 142 -8.01 1.33 18.97
C ALA A 142 -9.21 0.82 18.17
N LYS A 143 -9.40 -0.49 18.21
CA LYS A 143 -10.62 -1.23 17.87
C LYS A 143 -11.73 -0.33 17.32
N ALA A 144 -12.05 -0.47 16.04
CA ALA A 144 -13.40 -0.13 15.58
C ALA A 144 -14.40 -0.73 16.59
N GLU A 145 -15.24 0.15 17.08
CA GLU A 145 -15.97 0.09 18.33
C GLU A 145 -16.83 -1.19 18.51
N GLY A 146 -16.90 -1.67 19.75
CA GLY A 146 -18.24 -1.76 20.36
C GLY A 146 -19.17 -2.93 20.04
N ALA A 147 -18.71 -4.08 19.54
CA ALA A 147 -19.54 -5.30 19.55
C ALA A 147 -19.49 -6.01 20.93
N ALA A 148 -19.88 -5.31 22.00
CA ALA A 148 -20.25 -6.00 23.23
C ALA A 148 -21.60 -6.69 22.96
N PRO A 149 -21.72 -8.02 23.12
CA PRO A 149 -23.02 -8.67 22.97
C PRO A 149 -23.89 -8.18 24.13
N ARG A 150 -24.86 -7.32 23.82
CA ARG A 150 -25.93 -6.95 24.74
C ARG A 150 -26.66 -8.25 25.10
N ARG A 151 -26.32 -8.84 26.25
CA ARG A 151 -27.17 -9.85 26.89
C ARG A 151 -28.53 -9.19 27.06
N VAL A 152 -29.49 -9.65 26.27
CA VAL A 152 -30.89 -9.37 26.51
C VAL A 152 -31.20 -10.03 27.84
N VAL A 153 -31.26 -9.23 28.90
CA VAL A 153 -31.89 -9.65 30.15
C VAL A 153 -33.35 -9.83 29.78
N SER A 154 -33.80 -11.08 29.74
CA SER A 154 -35.23 -11.38 29.81
C SER A 154 -35.69 -10.98 31.20
N GLU A 155 -36.25 -9.78 31.32
CA GLU A 155 -37.19 -9.49 32.39
C GLU A 155 -38.42 -10.36 32.12
N ASP A 156 -38.53 -11.46 32.88
CA ASP A 156 -39.81 -12.17 33.04
C ASP A 156 -40.74 -11.26 33.85
N PRO A 157 -41.92 -10.88 33.32
CA PRO A 157 -42.90 -10.16 34.08
C PRO A 157 -43.97 -11.13 34.55
N GLU A 158 -43.70 -12.02 35.51
CA GLU A 158 -44.78 -12.77 36.17
C GLU A 158 -44.51 -12.91 37.67
N GLY A 159 -44.91 -11.88 38.40
CA GLY A 159 -45.55 -12.11 39.70
C GLY A 159 -47.04 -11.90 39.50
N GLU A 160 -47.84 -12.96 39.60
CA GLU A 160 -49.22 -12.90 40.10
C GLU A 160 -49.74 -14.31 40.44
N SER A 161 -50.07 -14.47 41.72
CA SER A 161 -50.86 -15.53 42.40
C SER A 161 -50.35 -16.97 42.46
#